data_AF-A0A1B7LHM6-F1
#
_entry.id   AF-A0A1B7LHM6-F1
#
_cell.length_a   1.000
_cell.length_b   1.000
_cell.length_c   1.000
_cell.angle_alpha   90.00
_cell.angle_beta   90.00
_cell.angle_gamma   90.00
#
_symmetry.space_group_name_H-M   'P 1'
#
loop_
_entity.id
_entity.type
_entity.pdbx_description
1 polymer ?
#
loop_
_entity_poly.entity_id
_entity_poly.type
_entity_poly.pdbx_seq_one_letter_code
_entity_poly.pdbx_strand_id
1 'polypeptide(L)'
;MPSFLSSILSRFKGQERKPACVDVVKSAPAEKKTLFMKIVADIDNLITAGELPGVCKKEDNYLVSYYLGDRRICNVNKLTDPPRTCFYYSGANLKARELNRPGLKAISRNEARQKGYGHAKAIYSGRDTEIILSMVKSALT
;
A
#
# COMPACT_ATOMS: atom_id res chain seq x y z
N MET A 1 -33.31 61.90 10.71
CA MET A 1 -32.91 63.21 10.18
C MET A 1 -32.29 64.00 11.33
N PRO A 2 -30.99 64.37 11.29
CA PRO A 2 -29.90 63.79 10.49
C PRO A 2 -29.55 62.39 11.10
N SER A 3 -28.35 61.85 11.35
CA SER A 3 -26.92 62.13 11.04
C SER A 3 -26.24 60.78 10.72
N PHE A 4 -25.17 60.61 9.94
CA PHE A 4 -24.05 61.43 9.47
C PHE A 4 -22.77 61.48 10.33
N LEU A 5 -21.84 60.57 10.00
CA LEU A 5 -20.40 60.74 9.82
C LEU A 5 -19.49 61.15 11.00
N SER A 6 -18.75 60.17 11.53
CA SER A 6 -17.28 60.19 11.76
C SER A 6 -16.84 58.82 12.34
N SER A 7 -15.60 58.34 12.21
CA SER A 7 -14.40 58.88 11.55
C SER A 7 -13.61 57.77 10.82
N ILE A 8 -12.78 58.18 9.86
CA ILE A 8 -11.91 57.32 9.04
C ILE A 8 -10.50 57.22 9.68
N LEU A 9 -9.73 56.18 9.33
CA LEU A 9 -8.30 55.95 9.66
C LEU A 9 -7.94 55.75 11.15
N SER A 10 -7.57 54.52 11.51
CA SER A 10 -6.15 54.16 11.70
C SER A 10 -5.91 52.80 12.36
N ARG A 11 -5.35 51.84 11.59
CA ARG A 11 -4.14 51.04 11.92
C ARG A 11 -3.99 49.86 10.97
N PHE A 12 -3.29 50.09 9.86
CA PHE A 12 -2.55 49.03 9.17
C PHE A 12 -1.60 48.37 10.19
N LYS A 13 -1.67 47.04 10.36
CA LYS A 13 -0.81 46.31 11.30
C LYS A 13 -0.18 45.10 10.62
N GLY A 14 1.14 45.12 10.47
CA GLY A 14 1.98 43.94 10.22
C GLY A 14 1.73 43.20 8.90
N GLN A 15 2.20 43.74 7.78
CA GLN A 15 2.39 42.94 6.57
C GLN A 15 3.67 42.08 6.72
N GLU A 16 3.59 40.98 7.48
CA GLU A 16 4.72 40.05 7.62
C GLU A 16 4.95 39.24 6.34
N ARG A 17 5.78 39.78 5.45
CA ARG A 17 6.42 39.00 4.39
C ARG A 17 7.55 38.14 4.99
N LYS A 18 7.35 36.82 5.07
CA LYS A 18 8.41 35.80 5.14
C LYS A 18 7.98 34.54 4.36
N PRO A 19 8.93 33.70 3.91
CA PRO A 19 8.99 33.36 2.49
C PRO A 19 8.29 32.06 2.09
N ALA A 20 8.09 31.91 0.78
CA ALA A 20 7.87 30.60 0.18
C ALA A 20 9.02 29.66 0.54
N CYS A 21 8.72 28.54 1.19
CA CYS A 21 9.72 27.60 1.69
C CYS A 21 9.31 26.16 1.39
N VAL A 22 9.70 25.73 0.19
CA VAL A 22 9.86 24.33 -0.27
C VAL A 22 8.60 23.44 -0.20
N ASP A 23 8.13 22.99 -1.38
CA ASP A 23 7.32 21.78 -1.48
C ASP A 23 8.04 20.63 -0.79
N VAL A 24 7.50 20.14 0.34
CA VAL A 24 8.07 18.98 1.05
C VAL A 24 7.75 17.72 0.25
N VAL A 25 8.51 17.53 -0.83
CA VAL A 25 8.72 16.23 -1.48
C VAL A 25 9.27 15.32 -0.38
N LYS A 26 8.37 14.58 0.28
CA LYS A 26 8.69 13.52 1.23
C LYS A 26 9.38 12.40 0.46
N SER A 27 10.67 12.59 0.20
CA SER A 27 11.61 11.54 -0.15
C SER A 27 11.48 10.45 0.91
N ALA A 28 10.83 9.35 0.52
CA ALA A 28 10.61 8.22 1.41
C ALA A 28 11.98 7.75 1.95
N PRO A 29 12.19 7.66 3.28
CA PRO A 29 13.48 7.26 3.84
C PRO A 29 13.91 5.92 3.25
N ALA A 30 15.22 5.76 3.03
CA ALA A 30 15.77 4.75 2.12
C ALA A 30 15.27 3.31 2.39
N GLU A 31 15.06 2.96 3.66
CA GLU A 31 14.50 1.67 4.09
C GLU A 31 13.14 1.32 3.45
N LYS A 32 12.31 2.31 3.13
CA LYS A 32 11.01 2.06 2.48
C LYS A 32 11.16 1.51 1.07
N LYS A 33 12.27 1.82 0.39
CA LYS A 33 12.62 1.19 -0.88
C LYS A 33 13.16 -0.23 -0.67
N THR A 34 13.98 -0.47 0.36
CA THR A 34 14.64 -1.78 0.52
C THR A 34 13.65 -2.91 0.79
N LEU A 35 12.72 -2.76 1.73
CA LEU A 35 11.76 -3.83 2.04
C LEU A 35 10.78 -4.09 0.88
N PHE A 36 10.31 -3.05 0.19
CA PHE A 36 9.46 -3.21 -1.00
C PHE A 36 10.19 -3.97 -2.11
N MET A 37 11.43 -3.57 -2.43
CA MET A 37 12.23 -4.24 -3.45
C MET A 37 12.60 -5.67 -3.04
N LYS A 38 12.84 -5.93 -1.74
CA LYS A 38 13.07 -7.29 -1.24
C LYS A 38 11.86 -8.18 -1.47
N ILE A 39 10.65 -7.74 -1.11
CA ILE A 39 9.42 -8.53 -1.32
C ILE A 39 9.23 -8.87 -2.81
N VAL A 40 9.47 -7.91 -3.69
CA VAL A 40 9.38 -8.10 -5.15
C VAL A 40 10.43 -9.10 -5.62
N ALA A 41 11.70 -8.92 -5.24
CA ALA A 41 12.78 -9.83 -5.62
C ALA A 41 12.59 -11.25 -5.05
N ASP A 42 12.15 -11.39 -3.80
CA ASP A 42 11.86 -12.67 -3.16
C ASP A 42 10.78 -13.45 -3.94
N ILE A 43 9.74 -12.77 -4.47
CA ILE A 43 8.70 -13.40 -5.32
C ILE A 43 9.23 -13.69 -6.74
N ASP A 44 9.94 -12.73 -7.35
CA ASP A 44 10.50 -12.87 -8.71
C ASP A 44 11.52 -14.03 -8.78
N ASN A 45 12.27 -14.27 -7.69
CA ASN A 45 13.13 -15.43 -7.53
C ASN A 45 12.34 -16.76 -7.55
N LEU A 46 11.18 -16.84 -6.90
CA LEU A 46 10.32 -18.04 -6.94
C LEU A 46 9.74 -18.30 -8.33
N ILE A 47 9.42 -17.25 -9.10
CA ILE A 47 8.99 -17.38 -10.50
C ILE A 47 10.16 -17.91 -11.34
N THR A 48 11.35 -17.34 -11.16
CA THR A 48 12.58 -17.71 -11.91
C THR A 48 13.05 -19.12 -11.58
N ALA A 49 12.88 -19.58 -10.33
CA ALA A 49 13.17 -20.95 -9.88
C ALA A 49 12.13 -21.99 -10.33
N GLY A 50 11.04 -21.57 -10.99
CA GLY A 50 9.95 -22.45 -11.42
C GLY A 50 9.00 -22.90 -10.30
N GLU A 51 9.14 -22.38 -9.08
CA GLU A 51 8.22 -22.66 -7.96
C GLU A 51 6.85 -22.00 -8.14
N LEU A 52 6.75 -20.96 -8.98
CA LEU A 52 5.51 -20.26 -9.32
C LEU A 52 5.18 -20.37 -10.83
N PRO A 53 4.91 -21.58 -11.36
CA PRO A 53 4.66 -21.79 -12.78
C PRO A 53 3.41 -21.04 -13.26
N GLY A 54 3.53 -20.37 -14.41
CA GLY A 54 2.42 -19.59 -15.00
C GLY A 54 2.08 -18.29 -14.26
N VAL A 55 2.83 -17.91 -13.22
CA VAL A 55 2.69 -16.61 -12.56
C VAL A 55 3.42 -15.53 -13.34
N CYS A 56 2.71 -14.46 -13.70
CA CYS A 56 3.28 -13.29 -14.38
C CYS A 56 3.17 -12.03 -13.52
N LYS A 57 4.09 -11.09 -13.77
CA LYS A 57 4.28 -9.84 -13.04
C LYS A 57 3.83 -8.65 -13.89
N LYS A 58 3.16 -7.66 -13.27
CA LYS A 58 2.88 -6.35 -13.86
C LYS A 58 3.21 -5.26 -12.84
N GLU A 59 3.97 -4.25 -13.25
CA GLU A 59 4.38 -3.13 -12.39
C GLU A 59 3.68 -1.82 -12.79
N ASP A 60 3.10 -1.15 -11.81
CA ASP A 60 2.69 0.26 -11.86
C ASP A 60 3.62 1.07 -10.95
N ASN A 61 3.69 2.40 -11.14
CA ASN A 61 4.58 3.31 -10.39
C ASN A 61 4.60 3.13 -8.85
N TYR A 62 3.48 2.66 -8.28
CA TYR A 62 3.23 2.52 -6.84
C TYR A 62 2.88 1.08 -6.40
N LEU A 63 2.85 0.11 -7.31
CA LEU A 63 2.26 -1.21 -7.07
C LEU A 63 2.91 -2.28 -7.96
N VAL A 64 3.33 -3.42 -7.40
CA VAL A 64 3.54 -4.64 -8.20
C VAL A 64 2.33 -5.54 -8.03
N SER A 65 1.79 -6.08 -9.12
CA SER A 65 0.69 -7.05 -9.11
C SER A 65 1.12 -8.35 -9.80
N TYR A 66 0.87 -9.48 -9.14
CA TYR A 66 1.14 -10.81 -9.67
C TYR A 66 -0.16 -11.52 -10.04
N TYR A 67 -0.15 -12.25 -11.15
CA TYR A 67 -1.31 -12.92 -11.73
C TYR A 67 -0.98 -14.37 -12.10
N LEU A 68 -1.91 -15.29 -11.92
CA LEU A 68 -1.88 -16.67 -12.42
C LEU A 68 -2.91 -16.76 -13.56
N GLY A 69 -2.43 -16.78 -14.81
CA GLY A 69 -3.28 -16.44 -15.96
C GLY A 69 -3.91 -15.05 -15.78
N ASP A 70 -5.22 -14.92 -16.03
CA ASP A 70 -5.95 -13.66 -15.83
C ASP A 70 -6.23 -13.33 -14.34
N ARG A 71 -6.02 -14.27 -13.42
CA ARG A 71 -6.41 -14.13 -12.01
C ARG A 71 -5.30 -13.46 -11.22
N ARG A 72 -5.49 -12.21 -10.78
CA ARG A 72 -4.59 -11.58 -9.80
C ARG A 72 -4.51 -12.47 -8.55
N ILE A 73 -3.31 -12.84 -8.12
CA ILE A 73 -3.08 -13.63 -6.90
C ILE A 73 -2.70 -12.72 -5.73
N CYS A 74 -1.79 -11.76 -5.93
CA CYS A 74 -1.43 -10.77 -4.93
C CYS A 74 -1.04 -9.42 -5.56
N ASN A 75 -0.94 -8.38 -4.73
CA ASN A 75 -0.22 -7.16 -5.07
C ASN A 75 0.54 -6.60 -3.85
N VAL A 76 1.61 -5.86 -4.11
CA VAL A 76 2.51 -5.27 -3.10
C VAL A 76 2.52 -3.76 -3.29
N ASN A 77 2.08 -3.00 -2.28
CA ASN A 77 1.91 -1.56 -2.35
C ASN A 77 3.11 -0.81 -1.75
N LYS A 78 3.68 0.10 -2.53
CA LYS A 78 4.90 0.89 -2.26
C LYS A 78 4.67 2.11 -1.35
N LEU A 79 3.41 2.50 -1.14
CA LEU A 79 3.04 3.75 -0.45
C LEU A 79 2.89 3.61 1.07
N THR A 80 2.89 2.38 1.61
CA THR A 80 2.80 2.13 3.05
C THR A 80 4.13 1.61 3.60
N ASP A 81 4.38 1.87 4.89
CA ASP A 81 5.47 1.27 5.65
C ASP A 81 4.86 0.57 6.88
N PRO A 82 5.01 -0.76 7.01
CA PRO A 82 5.58 -1.67 6.01
C PRO A 82 4.74 -1.75 4.71
N PRO A 83 5.31 -2.24 3.59
CA PRO A 83 4.60 -2.43 2.33
C PRO A 83 3.40 -3.36 2.49
N ARG A 84 2.20 -2.85 2.19
CA ARG A 84 0.96 -3.64 2.31
C ARG A 84 0.87 -4.60 1.14
N THR A 85 0.80 -5.89 1.45
CA THR A 85 0.52 -6.93 0.46
C THR A 85 -0.94 -7.37 0.57
N CYS A 86 -1.69 -7.41 -0.53
CA CYS A 86 -3.07 -7.89 -0.54
C CYS A 86 -3.16 -9.18 -1.37
N PHE A 87 -3.99 -10.14 -0.93
CA PHE A 87 -4.15 -11.46 -1.54
C PHE A 87 -5.57 -11.68 -2.02
N TYR A 88 -5.73 -12.17 -3.25
CA TYR A 88 -6.99 -12.18 -4.02
C TYR A 88 -7.47 -13.60 -4.40
N TYR A 89 -6.57 -14.58 -4.43
CA TYR A 89 -6.84 -15.98 -4.78
C TYR A 89 -7.86 -16.65 -3.83
N SER A 90 -8.40 -17.82 -4.19
CA SER A 90 -9.33 -18.55 -3.30
C SER A 90 -8.59 -19.26 -2.17
N GLY A 91 -9.21 -19.40 -1.00
CA GLY A 91 -8.52 -19.95 0.18
C GLY A 91 -7.57 -18.98 0.90
N ALA A 92 -7.18 -17.83 0.32
CA ALA A 92 -6.31 -16.85 0.99
C ALA A 92 -6.81 -16.39 2.38
N ASN A 93 -8.13 -16.29 2.57
CA ASN A 93 -8.77 -16.00 3.86
C ASN A 93 -8.74 -17.17 4.85
N LEU A 94 -8.65 -18.41 4.38
CA LEU A 94 -8.41 -19.60 5.20
C LEU A 94 -6.92 -19.67 5.56
N LYS A 95 -6.02 -19.55 4.58
CA LYS A 95 -4.57 -19.62 4.81
C LYS A 95 -4.05 -18.55 5.75
N ALA A 96 -4.60 -17.33 5.68
CA ALA A 96 -4.29 -16.26 6.63
C ALA A 96 -4.73 -16.58 8.07
N ARG A 97 -5.74 -17.43 8.28
CA ARG A 97 -6.16 -17.92 9.60
C ARG A 97 -5.32 -19.11 10.07
N GLU A 98 -4.98 -20.03 9.18
CA GLU A 98 -4.07 -21.16 9.46
C GLU A 98 -2.69 -20.68 9.92
N LEU A 99 -2.10 -19.71 9.21
CA LEU A 99 -0.76 -19.19 9.51
C LEU A 99 -0.72 -18.39 10.82
N ASN A 100 -1.83 -17.74 11.19
CA ASN A 100 -2.03 -16.98 12.43
C ASN A 100 -0.84 -16.07 12.83
N ARG A 101 -0.24 -15.36 11.86
CA ARG A 101 0.95 -14.53 12.09
C ARG A 101 0.61 -13.05 12.33
N PRO A 102 1.37 -12.33 13.19
CA PRO A 102 1.21 -10.89 13.38
C PRO A 102 1.23 -10.10 12.07
N GLY A 103 0.31 -9.16 11.92
CA GLY A 103 0.18 -8.34 10.71
C GLY A 103 -0.47 -9.03 9.50
N LEU A 104 -0.76 -10.34 9.57
CA LEU A 104 -1.56 -11.06 8.57
C LEU A 104 -3.02 -11.10 9.02
N LYS A 105 -3.96 -10.69 8.16
CA LYS A 105 -5.39 -10.65 8.46
C LYS A 105 -6.24 -11.14 7.29
N ALA A 106 -7.11 -12.12 7.54
CA ALA A 106 -8.25 -12.42 6.68
C ALA A 106 -9.32 -11.34 6.81
N ILE A 107 -9.79 -10.78 5.69
CA ILE A 107 -10.73 -9.65 5.64
C ILE A 107 -12.05 -10.01 4.96
N SER A 108 -13.12 -9.31 5.33
CA SER A 108 -14.44 -9.49 4.70
C SER A 108 -14.53 -8.71 3.38
N ARG A 109 -15.45 -9.12 2.48
CA ARG A 109 -15.77 -8.37 1.24
C ARG A 109 -16.16 -6.92 1.53
N ASN A 110 -16.85 -6.68 2.65
CA ASN A 110 -17.29 -5.34 3.05
C ASN A 110 -16.10 -4.50 3.55
N GLU A 111 -15.20 -5.08 4.34
CA GLU A 111 -13.95 -4.42 4.76
C GLU A 111 -13.06 -4.10 3.56
N ALA A 112 -12.88 -5.05 2.63
CA ALA A 112 -12.11 -4.87 1.41
C ALA A 112 -12.67 -3.73 0.53
N ARG A 113 -14.00 -3.65 0.38
CA ARG A 113 -14.67 -2.55 -0.33
C ARG A 113 -14.51 -1.22 0.41
N GLN A 114 -14.75 -1.17 1.71
CA GLN A 114 -14.67 0.05 2.53
C GLN A 114 -13.25 0.64 2.58
N LYS A 115 -12.22 -0.21 2.52
CA LYS A 115 -10.80 0.20 2.57
C LYS A 115 -10.14 0.33 1.18
N GLY A 116 -10.88 0.13 0.09
CA GLY A 116 -10.36 0.26 -1.27
C GLY A 116 -9.44 -0.88 -1.73
N TYR A 117 -9.44 -2.03 -1.04
CA TYR A 117 -8.61 -3.19 -1.38
C TYR A 117 -9.24 -4.06 -2.50
N GLY A 118 -10.41 -3.67 -3.02
CA GLY A 118 -11.11 -4.37 -4.11
C GLY A 118 -11.66 -5.71 -3.64
N HIS A 119 -11.20 -6.80 -4.27
CA HIS A 119 -11.61 -8.17 -3.98
C HIS A 119 -10.61 -8.95 -3.10
N ALA A 120 -9.71 -8.25 -2.39
CA ALA A 120 -8.77 -8.89 -1.48
C ALA A 120 -9.49 -9.67 -0.37
N LYS A 121 -9.01 -10.87 -0.09
CA LYS A 121 -9.55 -11.81 0.93
C LYS A 121 -8.64 -11.91 2.16
N ALA A 122 -7.35 -11.59 1.99
CA ALA A 122 -6.41 -11.36 3.08
C ALA A 122 -5.50 -10.17 2.76
N ILE A 123 -4.94 -9.57 3.81
CA ILE A 123 -3.91 -8.55 3.75
C ILE A 123 -2.76 -8.90 4.70
N TYR A 124 -1.56 -8.50 4.33
CA TYR A 124 -0.38 -8.49 5.19
C TYR A 124 0.16 -7.06 5.31
N SER A 125 0.58 -6.69 6.51
CA SER A 125 1.22 -5.40 6.82
C SER A 125 2.24 -5.56 7.95
N GLY A 126 3.12 -6.56 7.83
CA GLY A 126 4.32 -6.73 8.65
C GLY A 126 5.60 -6.67 7.81
N ARG A 127 6.75 -7.02 8.39
CA ARG A 127 8.09 -6.91 7.75
C ARG A 127 8.73 -8.26 7.35
N ASP A 128 8.12 -9.37 7.75
CA ASP A 128 8.58 -10.72 7.44
C ASP A 128 8.11 -11.11 6.03
N THR A 129 9.07 -11.44 5.15
CA THR A 129 8.76 -11.79 3.75
C THR A 129 8.38 -13.26 3.57
N GLU A 130 8.73 -14.16 4.49
CA GLU A 130 8.38 -15.58 4.42
C GLU A 130 6.86 -15.80 4.49
N ILE A 131 6.15 -14.96 5.26
CA ILE A 131 4.68 -14.94 5.30
C ILE A 131 4.10 -14.63 3.91
N ILE A 132 4.71 -13.69 3.19
CA ILE A 132 4.27 -13.33 1.84
C ILE A 132 4.55 -14.48 0.87
N LEU A 133 5.73 -15.09 0.93
CA LEU A 133 6.08 -16.23 0.07
C LEU A 133 5.18 -17.45 0.35
N SER A 134 4.90 -17.76 1.62
CA SER A 134 3.98 -18.85 2.01
C SER A 134 2.57 -18.62 1.45
N MET A 135 2.06 -17.39 1.57
CA MET A 135 0.77 -17.01 0.99
C MET A 135 0.79 -17.10 -0.55
N VAL A 136 1.83 -16.61 -1.23
CA VAL A 136 1.93 -16.68 -2.71
C VAL A 136 2.04 -18.13 -3.21
N LYS A 137 2.85 -18.99 -2.57
CA LYS A 137 2.94 -20.42 -2.91
C LYS A 137 1.59 -21.13 -2.76
N SER A 138 0.80 -20.79 -1.73
CA SER A 138 -0.56 -21.32 -1.56
C SER A 138 -1.62 -20.79 -2.55
N ALA A 139 -1.23 -19.96 -3.54
CA ALA A 139 -2.13 -19.55 -4.63
C ALA A 139 -2.20 -20.55 -5.79
N LEU A 140 -1.37 -21.60 -5.76
CA LEU A 140 -1.31 -22.69 -6.75
C LEU A 140 -2.12 -23.94 -6.35
N THR A 141 -2.55 -24.02 -5.09
CA THR A 141 -3.33 -25.10 -4.48
C THR A 141 -4.80 -24.75 -4.39
#